data_AF-A0AAV6YV23-F1
#
_entry.id   AF-A0AAV6YV23-F1
#
_cell.length_a   1.000
_cell.length_b   1.000
_cell.length_c   1.000
_cell.angle_alpha   90.00
_cell.angle_beta   90.00
_cell.angle_gamma   90.00
#
_symmetry.space_group_name_H-M   'P 1'
#
loop_
_entity.id
_entity.type
_entity.pdbx_description
1 polymer ?
#
loop_
_entity_poly.entity_id
_entity_poly.type
_entity_poly.pdbx_seq_one_letter_code
_entity_poly.pdbx_strand_id
1 'polypeptide(L)'
;MESVRTATQLIHTDSYMCTLDLKDAYYHVPIHPSSQRFLRFSVLSPEGSVLHFQFRALPFGISSAPRVFTKIMVEVVAFLRLQDISIIPYLDDLLIIGKDKQKLILARESSLRILTELGWLINLKKSSLVPSTRKTFLGIILDSTHQMSFLPQEKISNIKHQIRSFRRKDSVPVRQAMKILGLLTACLPAVAWSQSHTRILQNWILTFWNRKSSGLDKKIRIPSFVKRDLLWWMELRNLEKGVCWHHLPTITIVTDASSSGWGAILPSHYEQGSWTLAQAKNSSNYRELRAVWEALRSNTAYLRDHHIHILSDNVSTVSYLRRQGGTRSPVLSSLARTIFQWAEENILSISATHLKGSLNREADYLSRREILPNEWCLNQEIFLHLTSVWGMPQIDLFATRENSKCQQYFSLEAGESRDHLDAFSHRWSGSLMYAFPPIPLIARVLRKILLDRSRVILICPNWPKRSWYPLLRSLSVQQPFILPIQKDLLYQGPIFHPDPGRLRLAAWILSSSS
;
A
#
# COMPACT_ATOMS: atom_id res chain seq x y z
N MET A 1 -23.41 1.53 2.22
CA MET A 1 -24.04 1.79 0.93
C MET A 1 -23.03 1.40 -0.12
N GLU A 2 -23.46 0.65 -1.12
CA GLU A 2 -22.60 0.28 -2.24
C GLU A 2 -22.22 1.55 -3.03
N SER A 3 -21.24 1.49 -3.93
CA SER A 3 -20.76 2.67 -4.64
C SER A 3 -20.08 2.27 -5.96
N VAL A 4 -19.54 3.25 -6.69
CA VAL A 4 -18.67 2.99 -7.84
C VAL A 4 -17.58 1.97 -7.52
N ARG A 5 -16.98 2.04 -6.32
CA ARG A 5 -15.93 1.07 -5.91
C ARG A 5 -16.44 -0.37 -5.84
N THR A 6 -17.69 -0.57 -5.40
CA THR A 6 -18.31 -1.90 -5.38
C THR A 6 -18.55 -2.37 -6.81
N ALA A 7 -19.01 -1.48 -7.69
CA ALA A 7 -19.20 -1.79 -9.11
C ALA A 7 -17.90 -2.24 -9.78
N THR A 8 -16.81 -1.49 -9.62
CA THR A 8 -15.51 -1.86 -10.23
C THR A 8 -14.94 -3.18 -9.73
N GLN A 9 -15.40 -3.70 -8.58
CA GLN A 9 -14.99 -5.01 -8.04
C GLN A 9 -15.84 -6.18 -8.56
N LEU A 10 -17.07 -5.91 -9.03
CA LEU A 10 -18.02 -6.92 -9.49
C LEU A 10 -18.13 -7.00 -11.02
N ILE A 11 -17.77 -5.94 -11.73
CA ILE A 11 -17.76 -5.92 -13.18
C ILE A 11 -16.55 -6.75 -13.68
N HIS A 12 -16.82 -7.78 -14.47
CA HIS A 12 -15.79 -8.55 -15.16
C HIS A 12 -15.48 -7.97 -16.54
N THR A 13 -14.37 -8.39 -17.14
CA THR A 13 -14.02 -8.02 -18.52
C THR A 13 -15.17 -8.32 -19.47
N ASP A 14 -15.48 -7.34 -20.33
CA ASP A 14 -16.56 -7.39 -21.34
C ASP A 14 -17.99 -7.59 -20.80
N SER A 15 -18.21 -7.34 -19.51
CA SER A 15 -19.57 -7.35 -18.94
C SER A 15 -20.43 -6.23 -19.52
N TYR A 16 -21.67 -6.54 -19.84
CA TYR A 16 -22.64 -5.53 -20.26
C TYR A 16 -23.31 -4.90 -19.03
N MET A 17 -23.58 -3.60 -19.13
CA MET A 17 -24.23 -2.82 -18.08
C MET A 17 -25.44 -2.06 -18.61
N CYS A 18 -26.42 -1.84 -17.73
CA CYS A 18 -27.51 -0.86 -17.90
C CYS A 18 -27.84 -0.20 -16.55
N THR A 19 -28.49 0.95 -16.59
CA THR A 19 -28.90 1.67 -15.38
C THR A 19 -30.39 1.93 -15.35
N LEU A 20 -30.98 1.85 -14.14
CA LEU A 20 -32.35 2.24 -13.85
C LEU A 20 -32.33 3.42 -12.86
N ASP A 21 -33.21 4.40 -13.08
CA ASP A 21 -33.42 5.56 -12.20
C ASP A 21 -34.82 5.46 -11.60
N LEU A 22 -34.94 5.44 -10.28
CA LEU A 22 -36.23 5.47 -9.58
C LEU A 22 -36.76 6.90 -9.51
N LYS A 23 -37.94 7.14 -10.06
CA LYS A 23 -38.56 8.46 -10.07
C LYS A 23 -38.97 8.87 -8.65
N ASP A 24 -38.52 10.01 -8.17
CA ASP A 24 -38.93 10.58 -6.88
C ASP A 24 -38.86 9.56 -5.71
N ALA A 25 -37.77 8.79 -5.68
CA ALA A 25 -37.60 7.56 -4.91
C ALA A 25 -38.18 7.58 -3.47
N TYR A 26 -37.95 8.65 -2.70
CA TYR A 26 -38.44 8.74 -1.33
C TYR A 26 -39.98 8.80 -1.23
N TYR A 27 -40.67 9.40 -2.19
CA TYR A 27 -42.13 9.53 -2.15
C TYR A 27 -42.88 8.21 -2.33
N HIS A 28 -42.21 7.12 -2.69
CA HIS A 28 -42.79 5.77 -2.66
C HIS A 28 -42.92 5.21 -1.24
N VAL A 29 -42.20 5.76 -0.27
CA VAL A 29 -42.20 5.25 1.11
C VAL A 29 -43.23 6.01 1.94
N PRO A 30 -44.37 5.40 2.32
CA PRO A 30 -45.37 6.06 3.13
C PRO A 30 -44.85 6.30 4.56
N ILE A 31 -45.30 7.38 5.16
CA ILE A 31 -44.99 7.71 6.55
C ILE A 31 -46.14 7.25 7.43
N HIS A 32 -45.79 6.59 8.52
CA HIS A 32 -46.76 6.16 9.52
C HIS A 32 -47.63 7.36 9.98
N PRO A 33 -48.97 7.24 10.01
CA PRO A 33 -49.87 8.37 10.29
C PRO A 33 -49.52 9.17 11.55
N SER A 34 -49.08 8.51 12.63
CA SER A 34 -48.68 9.18 13.88
C SER A 34 -47.44 10.09 13.75
N SER A 35 -46.59 9.86 12.75
CA SER A 35 -45.37 10.63 12.51
C SER A 35 -45.57 11.78 11.52
N GLN A 36 -46.61 11.74 10.69
CA GLN A 36 -46.84 12.74 9.65
C GLN A 36 -47.05 14.17 10.21
N ARG A 37 -47.58 14.29 11.44
CA ARG A 37 -47.75 15.58 12.13
C ARG A 37 -46.44 16.38 12.30
N PHE A 38 -45.30 15.70 12.33
CA PHE A 38 -43.97 16.32 12.46
C PHE A 38 -43.42 16.86 11.13
N LEU A 39 -44.12 16.61 10.02
CA LEU A 39 -43.69 16.96 8.66
C LEU A 39 -44.70 17.88 7.98
N ARG A 40 -45.27 18.80 8.78
CA ARG A 40 -46.15 19.86 8.30
C ARG A 40 -45.34 21.06 7.86
N PHE A 41 -45.80 21.72 6.82
CA PHE A 41 -45.20 22.96 6.31
C PHE A 41 -46.30 23.88 5.80
N SER A 42 -45.99 25.16 5.66
CA SER A 42 -46.89 26.14 5.09
C SER A 42 -46.28 26.81 3.86
N VAL A 43 -47.12 27.16 2.91
CA VAL A 43 -46.73 27.88 1.68
C VAL A 43 -47.65 29.08 1.54
N LEU A 44 -47.08 30.24 1.20
CA LEU A 44 -47.87 31.42 0.85
C LEU A 44 -48.42 31.22 -0.57
N SER A 45 -49.73 31.29 -0.73
CA SER A 45 -50.39 31.23 -2.02
C SER A 45 -50.15 32.52 -2.82
N PRO A 46 -50.28 32.48 -4.15
CA PRO A 46 -50.19 33.69 -4.99
C PRO A 46 -51.19 34.79 -4.56
N GLU A 47 -52.32 34.40 -3.98
CA GLU A 47 -53.36 35.31 -3.47
C GLU A 47 -53.06 35.83 -2.05
N GLY A 48 -51.91 35.50 -1.47
CA GLY A 48 -51.49 35.95 -0.14
C GLY A 48 -52.02 35.14 1.04
N SER A 49 -52.74 34.03 0.79
CA SER A 49 -53.24 33.14 1.84
C SER A 49 -52.18 32.12 2.28
N VAL A 50 -52.16 31.74 3.56
CA VAL A 50 -51.21 30.71 4.05
C VAL A 50 -51.87 29.34 3.96
N LEU A 51 -51.34 28.48 3.10
CA LEU A 51 -51.80 27.09 2.94
C LEU A 51 -50.95 26.16 3.79
N HIS A 52 -51.58 25.24 4.51
CA HIS A 52 -50.91 24.24 5.34
C HIS A 52 -50.96 22.86 4.70
N PHE A 53 -49.80 22.22 4.60
CA PHE A 53 -49.65 20.88 4.02
C PHE A 53 -48.99 19.92 5.01
N GLN A 54 -49.20 18.63 4.79
CA GLN A 54 -48.62 17.54 5.56
C GLN A 54 -48.08 16.48 4.61
N PHE A 55 -46.82 16.10 4.77
CA PHE A 55 -46.28 14.98 3.99
C PHE A 55 -46.91 13.65 4.43
N ARG A 56 -47.37 12.87 3.44
CA ARG A 56 -47.86 11.49 3.61
C ARG A 56 -46.81 10.44 3.26
N ALA A 57 -45.80 10.83 2.51
CA ALA A 57 -44.66 10.02 2.10
C ALA A 57 -43.35 10.70 2.47
N LEU A 58 -42.26 9.93 2.50
CA LEU A 58 -40.95 10.36 2.98
C LEU A 58 -40.43 11.58 2.19
N PRO A 59 -40.30 12.77 2.82
CA PRO A 59 -39.86 13.95 2.10
C PRO A 59 -38.35 13.98 1.90
N PHE A 60 -37.93 14.68 0.84
CA PHE A 60 -36.55 15.14 0.72
C PHE A 60 -36.20 16.15 1.82
N GLY A 61 -34.94 16.16 2.25
CA GLY A 61 -34.42 17.14 3.20
C GLY A 61 -34.38 16.70 4.66
N ILE A 62 -35.10 15.64 5.05
CA ILE A 62 -34.96 15.06 6.40
C ILE A 62 -33.75 14.11 6.46
N SER A 63 -33.01 14.16 7.57
CA SER A 63 -31.77 13.42 7.73
C SER A 63 -31.95 11.89 7.79
N SER A 64 -33.13 11.43 8.20
CA SER A 64 -33.46 10.00 8.31
C SER A 64 -33.86 9.36 6.98
N ALA A 65 -34.31 10.15 5.99
CA ALA A 65 -34.89 9.62 4.75
C ALA A 65 -33.94 8.69 3.97
N PRO A 66 -32.67 9.06 3.72
CA PRO A 66 -31.75 8.18 3.00
C PRO A 66 -31.54 6.83 3.70
N ARG A 67 -31.50 6.82 5.04
CA ARG A 67 -31.32 5.59 5.83
C ARG A 67 -32.53 4.67 5.71
N VAL A 68 -33.74 5.22 5.87
CA VAL A 68 -34.99 4.45 5.75
C VAL A 68 -35.10 3.85 4.35
N PHE A 69 -34.90 4.67 3.32
CA PHE A 69 -34.96 4.24 1.94
C PHE A 69 -33.95 3.14 1.62
N THR A 70 -32.69 3.31 2.04
CA THR A 70 -31.64 2.31 1.85
C THR A 70 -32.01 0.98 2.50
N LYS A 71 -32.63 1.00 3.69
CA LYS A 71 -33.04 -0.23 4.39
C LYS A 71 -34.11 -1.00 3.62
N ILE A 72 -35.06 -0.31 2.99
CA ILE A 72 -36.08 -0.94 2.13
C ILE A 72 -35.43 -1.51 0.87
N MET A 73 -34.59 -0.71 0.20
CA MET A 73 -33.94 -1.13 -1.05
C MET A 73 -33.02 -2.34 -0.88
N VAL A 74 -32.41 -2.52 0.30
CA VAL A 74 -31.59 -3.71 0.58
C VAL A 74 -32.40 -5.00 0.45
N GLU A 75 -33.65 -5.03 0.91
CA GLU A 75 -34.51 -6.22 0.81
C GLU A 75 -34.96 -6.47 -0.63
N VAL A 76 -35.34 -5.41 -1.34
CA VAL A 76 -35.72 -5.50 -2.77
C VAL A 76 -34.55 -6.04 -3.61
N VAL A 77 -33.35 -5.51 -3.36
CA VAL A 77 -32.13 -5.93 -4.05
C VAL A 77 -31.71 -7.34 -3.65
N ALA A 78 -31.90 -7.74 -2.39
CA ALA A 78 -31.66 -9.11 -1.95
C ALA A 78 -32.54 -10.11 -2.72
N PHE A 79 -33.83 -9.80 -2.88
CA PHE A 79 -34.74 -10.62 -3.68
C PHE A 79 -34.29 -10.74 -5.15
N LEU A 80 -33.89 -9.63 -5.78
CA LEU A 80 -33.35 -9.66 -7.15
C LEU A 80 -32.07 -10.50 -7.26
N ARG A 81 -31.16 -10.37 -6.28
CA ARG A 81 -29.90 -11.13 -6.25
C ARG A 81 -30.11 -12.63 -6.08
N LEU A 82 -31.14 -13.05 -5.33
CA LEU A 82 -31.53 -14.45 -5.22
C LEU A 82 -32.02 -15.06 -6.55
N GLN A 83 -32.35 -14.22 -7.53
CA GLN A 83 -32.68 -14.61 -8.91
C GLN A 83 -31.48 -14.48 -9.86
N ASP A 84 -30.25 -14.53 -9.32
CA ASP A 84 -28.98 -14.36 -10.07
C ASP A 84 -28.82 -13.01 -10.79
N ILE A 85 -29.57 -11.98 -10.38
CA ILE A 85 -29.44 -10.64 -10.94
C ILE A 85 -28.36 -9.86 -10.19
N SER A 86 -27.23 -9.60 -10.87
CA SER A 86 -26.20 -8.72 -10.35
C SER A 86 -26.63 -7.26 -10.47
N ILE A 87 -27.14 -6.72 -9.37
CA ILE A 87 -27.59 -5.33 -9.26
C ILE A 87 -26.89 -4.59 -8.11
N ILE A 88 -26.51 -3.34 -8.36
CA ILE A 88 -25.82 -2.47 -7.41
C ILE A 88 -26.68 -1.21 -7.18
N PRO A 89 -27.29 -1.09 -6.00
CA PRO A 89 -28.07 0.08 -5.62
C PRO A 89 -27.20 1.22 -5.07
N TYR A 90 -27.53 2.44 -5.48
CA TYR A 90 -27.08 3.67 -4.85
C TYR A 90 -28.25 4.65 -4.75
N LEU A 91 -28.96 4.61 -3.63
CA LEU A 91 -30.22 5.35 -3.48
C LEU A 91 -31.16 5.04 -4.66
N ASP A 92 -31.49 6.04 -5.47
CA ASP A 92 -32.37 6.02 -6.63
C ASP A 92 -31.72 5.45 -7.90
N ASP A 93 -30.39 5.43 -7.97
CA ASP A 93 -29.63 4.89 -9.11
C ASP A 93 -29.34 3.38 -8.92
N LEU A 94 -29.76 2.56 -9.87
CA LEU A 94 -29.49 1.11 -9.90
C LEU A 94 -28.63 0.76 -11.11
N LEU A 95 -27.50 0.08 -10.88
CA LEU A 95 -26.67 -0.49 -11.95
C LEU A 95 -26.90 -1.99 -12.04
N ILE A 96 -27.29 -2.49 -13.21
CA ILE A 96 -27.42 -3.92 -13.48
C ILE A 96 -26.24 -4.36 -14.34
N ILE A 97 -25.65 -5.49 -14.00
CA ILE A 97 -24.48 -6.07 -14.66
C ILE A 97 -24.87 -7.45 -15.19
N GLY A 98 -24.60 -7.72 -16.46
CA GLY A 98 -24.74 -9.03 -17.08
C GLY A 98 -23.41 -9.49 -17.66
N LYS A 99 -23.10 -10.78 -17.50
CA LYS A 99 -21.88 -11.39 -18.06
C LYS A 99 -21.83 -11.28 -19.58
N ASP A 100 -22.99 -11.28 -20.22
CA ASP A 100 -23.17 -11.10 -21.65
C ASP A 100 -24.42 -10.25 -21.90
N LYS A 101 -24.62 -9.84 -23.17
CA LYS A 101 -25.72 -8.99 -23.59
C LYS A 101 -27.09 -9.62 -23.31
N GLN A 102 -27.25 -10.93 -23.50
CA GLN A 102 -28.53 -11.62 -23.33
C GLN A 102 -28.90 -11.71 -21.85
N LYS A 103 -27.96 -12.12 -20.99
CA LYS A 103 -28.15 -12.14 -19.53
C LYS A 103 -28.49 -10.77 -18.97
N LEU A 104 -27.85 -9.71 -19.47
CA LEU A 104 -28.22 -8.36 -19.05
C LEU A 104 -29.67 -8.01 -19.44
N ILE A 105 -30.10 -8.37 -20.65
CA ILE A 105 -31.46 -8.09 -21.13
C ILE A 105 -32.49 -8.80 -20.24
N LEU A 106 -32.28 -10.09 -19.95
CA LEU A 106 -33.16 -10.87 -19.07
C LEU A 106 -33.19 -10.32 -17.64
N ALA A 107 -32.02 -9.98 -17.09
CA ALA A 107 -31.88 -9.38 -15.77
C ALA A 107 -32.57 -8.01 -15.69
N ARG A 108 -32.42 -7.18 -16.72
CA ARG A 108 -33.08 -5.87 -16.83
C ARG A 108 -34.59 -6.03 -16.87
N GLU A 109 -35.13 -6.91 -17.70
CA GLU A 109 -36.57 -7.12 -17.84
C GLU A 109 -37.20 -7.65 -16.57
N SER A 110 -36.54 -8.63 -15.93
CA SER A 110 -36.96 -9.15 -14.63
C SER A 110 -36.93 -8.05 -13.56
N SER A 111 -35.87 -7.23 -13.54
CA SER A 111 -35.76 -6.10 -12.61
C SER A 111 -36.87 -5.06 -12.82
N LEU A 112 -37.14 -4.67 -14.07
CA LEU A 112 -38.21 -3.73 -14.41
C LEU A 112 -39.58 -4.25 -13.95
N ARG A 113 -39.88 -5.52 -14.24
CA ARG A 113 -41.12 -6.18 -13.84
C ARG A 113 -41.27 -6.18 -12.31
N ILE A 114 -40.28 -6.72 -11.59
CA ILE A 114 -40.32 -6.85 -10.13
C ILE A 114 -40.44 -5.48 -9.45
N LEU A 115 -39.66 -4.49 -9.90
CA LEU A 115 -39.74 -3.14 -9.34
C LEU A 115 -41.13 -2.54 -9.56
N THR A 116 -41.73 -2.73 -10.73
CA THR A 116 -43.06 -2.20 -11.05
C THR A 116 -44.16 -2.94 -10.26
N GLU A 117 -44.07 -4.26 -10.12
CA GLU A 117 -44.99 -5.08 -9.30
C GLU A 117 -44.94 -4.68 -7.81
N LEU A 118 -43.76 -4.30 -7.31
CA LEU A 118 -43.58 -3.75 -5.96
C LEU A 118 -44.07 -2.30 -5.82
N GLY A 119 -44.55 -1.66 -6.89
CA GLY A 119 -45.09 -0.31 -6.89
C GLY A 119 -44.07 0.81 -7.10
N TRP A 120 -42.83 0.50 -7.49
CA TRP A 120 -41.82 1.50 -7.80
C TRP A 120 -42.07 2.15 -9.17
N LEU A 121 -42.01 3.49 -9.22
CA LEU A 121 -42.04 4.22 -10.47
C LEU A 121 -40.62 4.38 -11.02
N ILE A 122 -40.41 3.90 -12.25
CA ILE A 122 -39.11 3.94 -12.92
C ILE A 122 -39.10 5.08 -13.93
N ASN A 123 -38.07 5.91 -13.88
CA ASN A 123 -37.86 7.00 -14.80
C ASN A 123 -37.14 6.51 -16.06
N LEU A 124 -37.91 6.04 -17.04
CA LEU A 124 -37.35 5.50 -18.29
C LEU A 124 -36.53 6.53 -19.09
N LYS A 125 -36.81 7.83 -18.94
CA LYS A 125 -36.07 8.90 -19.64
C LYS A 125 -34.67 9.11 -19.07
N LYS A 126 -34.49 8.97 -17.75
CA LYS A 126 -33.17 9.06 -17.11
C LYS A 126 -32.44 7.72 -17.07
N SER A 127 -33.18 6.61 -17.14
CA SER A 127 -32.62 5.26 -17.20
C SER A 127 -31.85 5.03 -18.51
N SER A 128 -30.75 4.28 -18.45
CA SER A 128 -29.96 3.90 -19.63
C SER A 128 -30.09 2.41 -19.90
N LEU A 129 -31.19 2.02 -20.53
CA LEU A 129 -31.63 0.62 -20.70
C LEU A 129 -30.88 -0.16 -21.79
N VAL A 130 -30.17 0.53 -22.69
CA VAL A 130 -29.44 -0.09 -23.79
C VAL A 130 -28.20 -0.80 -23.23
N PRO A 131 -28.04 -2.12 -23.41
CA PRO A 131 -26.83 -2.84 -23.03
C PRO A 131 -25.57 -2.21 -23.62
N SER A 132 -24.57 -1.94 -22.77
CA SER A 132 -23.27 -1.42 -23.20
C SER A 132 -22.15 -1.89 -22.28
N THR A 133 -20.98 -2.18 -22.84
CA THR A 133 -19.74 -2.43 -22.08
C THR A 133 -19.14 -1.16 -21.48
N ARG A 134 -19.62 0.01 -21.93
CA ARG A 134 -19.26 1.34 -21.41
C ARG A 134 -20.50 2.07 -20.93
N LYS A 135 -20.61 2.35 -19.62
CA LYS A 135 -21.83 2.91 -19.02
C LYS A 135 -21.53 3.98 -17.96
N THR A 136 -22.30 5.06 -17.98
CA THR A 136 -22.23 6.10 -16.95
C THR A 136 -23.03 5.66 -15.71
N PHE A 137 -22.39 5.64 -14.55
CA PHE A 137 -23.00 5.37 -13.25
C PHE A 137 -22.44 6.35 -12.21
N LEU A 138 -23.31 7.02 -11.46
CA LEU A 138 -22.94 8.03 -10.45
C LEU A 138 -22.00 9.13 -10.99
N GLY A 139 -22.21 9.53 -12.25
CA GLY A 139 -21.42 10.55 -12.93
C GLY A 139 -19.98 10.13 -13.26
N ILE A 140 -19.71 8.83 -13.36
CA ILE A 140 -18.45 8.22 -13.79
C ILE A 140 -18.74 7.24 -14.92
N ILE A 141 -17.91 7.21 -15.95
CA ILE A 141 -18.00 6.21 -17.02
C ILE A 141 -17.23 4.97 -16.57
N LEU A 142 -17.91 3.83 -16.54
CA LEU A 142 -17.33 2.52 -16.29
C LEU A 142 -17.13 1.82 -17.64
N ASP A 143 -15.91 1.41 -17.94
CA ASP A 143 -15.53 0.67 -19.16
C ASP A 143 -15.06 -0.73 -18.77
N SER A 144 -15.93 -1.71 -19.01
CA SER A 144 -15.65 -3.11 -18.70
C SER A 144 -14.68 -3.78 -19.67
N THR A 145 -14.54 -3.28 -20.91
CA THR A 145 -13.64 -3.85 -21.90
C THR A 145 -12.19 -3.54 -21.52
N HIS A 146 -11.90 -2.31 -21.11
CA HIS A 146 -10.58 -1.91 -20.64
C HIS A 146 -10.37 -2.09 -19.14
N GLN A 147 -11.43 -2.42 -18.37
CA GLN A 147 -11.41 -2.46 -16.91
C GLN A 147 -10.97 -1.12 -16.29
N MET A 148 -11.56 -0.01 -16.78
CA MET A 148 -11.17 1.35 -16.42
C MET A 148 -12.37 2.25 -16.12
N SER A 149 -12.15 3.26 -15.27
CA SER A 149 -13.08 4.34 -14.99
C SER A 149 -12.61 5.64 -15.63
N PHE A 150 -13.53 6.41 -16.20
CA PHE A 150 -13.26 7.71 -16.84
C PHE A 150 -14.27 8.79 -16.41
N LEU A 151 -13.90 10.06 -16.57
CA LEU A 151 -14.84 11.17 -16.44
C LEU A 151 -15.62 11.40 -17.75
N PRO A 152 -16.93 11.67 -17.70
CA PRO A 152 -17.66 12.23 -18.84
C PRO A 152 -17.10 13.59 -19.27
N GLN A 153 -17.12 13.88 -20.57
CA GLN A 153 -16.59 15.13 -21.14
C GLN A 153 -17.30 16.39 -20.61
N GLU A 154 -18.61 16.30 -20.37
CA GLU A 154 -19.39 17.37 -19.74
C GLU A 154 -18.88 17.69 -18.32
N LYS A 155 -18.53 16.64 -17.56
CA LYS A 155 -18.00 16.78 -16.19
C LYS A 155 -16.60 17.40 -16.20
N ILE A 156 -15.74 16.99 -17.13
CA ILE A 156 -14.43 17.61 -17.38
C ILE A 156 -14.59 19.11 -17.68
N SER A 157 -15.51 19.45 -18.60
CA SER A 157 -15.78 20.84 -18.99
C SER A 157 -16.28 21.69 -17.81
N ASN A 158 -17.19 21.14 -17.00
CA ASN A 158 -17.68 21.80 -15.78
C ASN A 158 -16.56 22.02 -14.76
N ILE A 159 -15.70 21.02 -14.50
CA ILE A 159 -14.54 21.16 -13.60
C ILE A 159 -13.65 22.31 -14.06
N LYS A 160 -13.26 22.33 -15.33
CA LYS A 160 -12.40 23.37 -15.89
C LYS A 160 -13.06 24.75 -15.79
N HIS A 161 -14.36 24.85 -16.05
CA HIS A 161 -15.10 26.11 -15.92
C HIS A 161 -15.14 26.61 -14.47
N GLN A 162 -15.52 25.75 -13.51
CA GLN A 162 -15.62 26.09 -12.09
C GLN A 162 -14.26 26.50 -11.50
N ILE A 163 -13.18 25.79 -11.87
CA ILE A 163 -11.82 26.12 -11.44
C ILE A 163 -11.36 27.44 -12.03
N ARG A 164 -11.57 27.70 -13.32
CA ARG A 164 -11.22 28.99 -13.96
C ARG A 164 -11.93 30.15 -13.27
N SER A 165 -13.23 30.01 -12.99
CA SER A 165 -14.01 31.01 -12.26
C SER A 165 -13.48 31.21 -10.83
N PHE A 166 -13.18 30.13 -10.11
CA PHE A 166 -12.65 30.19 -8.75
C PHE A 166 -11.28 30.88 -8.68
N ARG A 167 -10.35 30.54 -9.58
CA ARG A 167 -8.97 31.07 -9.59
C ARG A 167 -8.88 32.57 -9.88
N ARG A 168 -9.84 33.13 -10.64
CA ARG A 168 -9.91 34.56 -10.95
C ARG A 168 -10.28 35.43 -9.74
N LYS A 169 -10.87 34.84 -8.70
CA LYS A 169 -11.26 35.55 -7.48
C LYS A 169 -10.11 35.63 -6.49
N ASP A 170 -10.05 36.70 -5.71
CA ASP A 170 -9.07 36.84 -4.61
C ASP A 170 -9.61 36.36 -3.28
N SER A 171 -10.93 36.39 -3.10
CA SER A 171 -11.60 35.82 -1.95
C SER A 171 -12.91 35.16 -2.34
N VAL A 172 -13.30 34.15 -1.56
CA VAL A 172 -14.55 33.41 -1.75
C VAL A 172 -15.19 33.08 -0.40
N PRO A 173 -16.52 32.93 -0.33
CA PRO A 173 -17.15 32.29 0.82
C PRO A 173 -16.64 30.85 0.98
N VAL A 174 -16.47 30.38 2.22
CA VAL A 174 -16.07 28.98 2.50
C VAL A 174 -16.96 27.99 1.77
N ARG A 175 -18.27 28.24 1.71
CA ARG A 175 -19.26 27.44 0.96
C ARG A 175 -18.84 27.22 -0.49
N GLN A 176 -18.32 28.25 -1.16
CA GLN A 176 -17.88 28.12 -2.55
C GLN A 176 -16.63 27.25 -2.66
N ALA A 177 -15.67 27.38 -1.74
CA ALA A 177 -14.50 26.50 -1.70
C ALA A 177 -14.87 25.04 -1.43
N MET A 178 -15.83 24.80 -0.53
CA MET A 178 -16.37 23.47 -0.26
C MET A 178 -17.11 22.86 -1.45
N LYS A 179 -17.83 23.68 -2.24
CA LYS A 179 -18.46 23.21 -3.48
C LYS A 179 -17.41 22.72 -4.48
N ILE A 180 -16.30 23.45 -4.65
CA ILE A 180 -15.18 23.00 -5.48
C ILE A 180 -14.60 21.70 -4.93
N LEU A 181 -14.30 21.64 -3.62
CA LEU A 181 -13.79 20.41 -3.01
C LEU A 181 -14.73 19.23 -3.24
N GLY A 182 -16.04 19.41 -3.06
CA GLY A 182 -17.06 18.41 -3.35
C GLY A 182 -17.01 17.93 -4.80
N LEU A 183 -16.94 18.85 -5.76
CA LEU A 183 -16.81 18.54 -7.18
C LEU A 183 -15.57 17.68 -7.47
N LEU A 184 -14.41 18.04 -6.92
CA LEU A 184 -13.16 17.31 -7.14
C LEU A 184 -13.18 15.93 -6.46
N THR A 185 -13.74 15.84 -5.24
CA THR A 185 -13.87 14.56 -4.52
C THR A 185 -14.83 13.59 -5.20
N ALA A 186 -15.81 14.08 -5.96
CA ALA A 186 -16.69 13.24 -6.79
C ALA A 186 -16.00 12.66 -8.04
N CYS A 187 -14.72 12.99 -8.27
CA CYS A 187 -13.92 12.50 -9.40
C CYS A 187 -12.91 11.42 -9.00
N LEU A 188 -12.71 11.18 -7.69
CA LEU A 188 -11.69 10.24 -7.19
C LEU A 188 -11.75 8.83 -7.83
N PRO A 189 -12.92 8.24 -8.11
CA PRO A 189 -12.99 6.91 -8.72
C PRO A 189 -12.50 6.84 -10.18
N ALA A 190 -12.29 7.98 -10.85
CA ALA A 190 -11.98 8.04 -12.28
C ALA A 190 -10.76 8.90 -12.65
N VAL A 191 -10.14 9.55 -11.67
CA VAL A 191 -8.96 10.37 -11.89
C VAL A 191 -7.85 9.89 -10.96
N ALA A 192 -6.81 9.27 -11.53
CA ALA A 192 -5.65 8.80 -10.77
C ALA A 192 -4.99 9.96 -10.02
N TRP A 193 -4.45 9.70 -8.82
CA TRP A 193 -3.76 10.68 -7.97
C TRP A 193 -4.58 11.90 -7.52
N SER A 194 -5.83 12.03 -7.96
CA SER A 194 -6.67 13.18 -7.66
C SER A 194 -6.85 13.46 -6.18
N GLN A 195 -6.82 12.43 -5.33
CA GLN A 195 -7.01 12.64 -3.90
C GLN A 195 -5.88 13.47 -3.30
N SER A 196 -4.62 13.25 -3.69
CA SER A 196 -3.48 14.07 -3.25
C SER A 196 -3.68 15.56 -3.63
N HIS A 197 -4.12 15.81 -4.87
CA HIS A 197 -4.43 17.14 -5.42
C HIS A 197 -5.72 17.77 -4.86
N THR A 198 -6.55 17.03 -4.13
CA THR A 198 -7.64 17.62 -3.34
C THR A 198 -7.21 18.03 -1.93
N ARG A 199 -6.12 17.45 -1.39
CA ARG A 199 -5.70 17.68 0.00
C ARG A 199 -5.26 19.10 0.27
N ILE A 200 -4.63 19.76 -0.70
CA ILE A 200 -4.15 21.14 -0.53
C ILE A 200 -5.34 22.08 -0.34
N LEU A 201 -6.35 22.00 -1.22
CA LEU A 201 -7.60 22.75 -1.07
C LEU A 201 -8.30 22.41 0.25
N GLN A 202 -8.39 21.12 0.60
CA GLN A 202 -9.05 20.69 1.84
C GLN A 202 -8.35 21.20 3.10
N ASN A 203 -7.03 21.07 3.19
CA ASN A 203 -6.24 21.51 4.35
C ASN A 203 -6.32 23.03 4.51
N TRP A 204 -6.29 23.78 3.40
CA TRP A 204 -6.50 25.23 3.42
C TRP A 204 -7.90 25.60 3.94
N ILE A 205 -8.97 24.95 3.48
CA ILE A 205 -10.33 25.20 3.98
C ILE A 205 -10.41 24.94 5.50
N LEU A 206 -9.81 23.85 5.97
CA LEU A 206 -9.82 23.46 7.39
C LEU A 206 -9.06 24.44 8.29
N THR A 207 -8.14 25.26 7.76
CA THR A 207 -7.49 26.34 8.52
C THR A 207 -8.49 27.43 8.92
N PHE A 208 -9.54 27.67 8.13
CA PHE A 208 -10.47 28.78 8.33
C PHE A 208 -11.88 28.38 8.77
N TRP A 209 -12.23 27.10 8.60
CA TRP A 209 -13.56 26.59 8.87
C TRP A 209 -13.53 25.35 9.77
N ASN A 210 -14.30 25.44 10.85
CA ASN A 210 -14.68 24.33 11.69
C ASN A 210 -16.20 24.27 11.77
N ARG A 211 -16.77 23.07 11.59
CA ARG A 211 -18.21 22.80 11.64
C ARG A 211 -18.89 23.35 12.91
N LYS A 212 -18.20 23.38 14.04
CA LYS A 212 -18.76 23.81 15.33
C LYS A 212 -18.83 25.33 15.51
N SER A 213 -17.97 26.09 14.85
CA SER A 213 -17.73 27.50 15.20
C SER A 213 -17.71 28.46 14.01
N SER A 214 -17.79 27.97 12.77
CA SER A 214 -17.59 28.79 11.57
C SER A 214 -18.80 28.81 10.65
N GLY A 215 -19.26 30.00 10.31
CA GLY A 215 -20.27 30.22 9.27
C GLY A 215 -19.74 29.85 7.87
N LEU A 216 -20.60 29.28 7.04
CA LEU A 216 -20.26 28.89 5.66
C LEU A 216 -20.04 30.08 4.73
N ASP A 217 -20.58 31.25 5.07
CA ASP A 217 -20.54 32.42 4.21
C ASP A 217 -19.40 33.39 4.57
N LYS A 218 -18.55 33.01 5.53
CA LYS A 218 -17.28 33.69 5.84
C LYS A 218 -16.40 33.75 4.59
N LYS A 219 -15.95 34.94 4.20
CA LYS A 219 -15.02 35.12 3.08
C LYS A 219 -13.59 34.78 3.52
N ILE A 220 -12.90 34.01 2.69
CA ILE A 220 -11.49 33.61 2.88
C ILE A 220 -10.69 33.99 1.64
N ARG A 221 -9.48 34.52 1.84
CA ARG A 221 -8.56 34.88 0.75
C ARG A 221 -7.93 33.63 0.15
N ILE A 222 -7.94 33.53 -1.18
CA ILE A 222 -7.38 32.39 -1.91
C ILE A 222 -5.87 32.62 -2.08
N PRO A 223 -5.01 31.84 -1.41
CA PRO A 223 -3.56 32.01 -1.53
C PRO A 223 -3.07 31.50 -2.89
N SER A 224 -1.92 32.02 -3.33
CA SER A 224 -1.31 31.67 -4.62
C SER A 224 -1.05 30.17 -4.77
N PHE A 225 -0.62 29.49 -3.70
CA PHE A 225 -0.36 28.05 -3.75
C PHE A 225 -1.61 27.22 -4.05
N VAL A 226 -2.79 27.60 -3.54
CA VAL A 226 -4.07 26.95 -3.88
C VAL A 226 -4.43 27.21 -5.34
N LYS A 227 -4.25 28.45 -5.82
CA LYS A 227 -4.48 28.78 -7.23
C LYS A 227 -3.55 28.00 -8.17
N ARG A 228 -2.30 27.75 -7.75
CA ARG A 228 -1.32 26.97 -8.52
C ARG A 228 -1.66 25.49 -8.53
N ASP A 229 -1.99 24.92 -7.38
CA ASP A 229 -2.38 23.50 -7.25
C ASP A 229 -3.57 23.13 -8.12
N LEU A 230 -4.59 23.99 -8.18
CA LEU A 230 -5.75 23.82 -9.04
C LEU A 230 -5.45 23.81 -10.55
N LEU A 231 -4.24 24.20 -10.99
CA LEU A 231 -3.85 24.08 -12.41
C LEU A 231 -3.72 22.62 -12.84
N TRP A 232 -3.34 21.72 -11.94
CA TRP A 232 -3.25 20.29 -12.23
C TRP A 232 -4.58 19.74 -12.78
N TRP A 233 -5.68 20.20 -12.20
CA TRP A 233 -7.05 19.87 -12.62
C TRP A 233 -7.52 20.55 -13.91
N MET A 234 -6.71 21.44 -14.51
CA MET A 234 -7.03 22.03 -15.82
C MET A 234 -6.40 21.28 -17.00
N GLU A 235 -5.41 20.41 -16.72
CA GLU A 235 -4.71 19.64 -17.73
C GLU A 235 -5.54 18.42 -18.17
N LEU A 236 -5.79 18.30 -19.48
CA LEU A 236 -6.61 17.21 -20.02
C LEU A 236 -5.99 15.84 -19.77
N ARG A 237 -4.65 15.73 -19.91
CA ARG A 237 -3.91 14.48 -19.66
C ARG A 237 -4.17 13.87 -18.28
N ASN A 238 -4.45 14.70 -17.27
CA ASN A 238 -4.72 14.22 -15.91
C ASN A 238 -6.17 13.72 -15.77
N LEU A 239 -7.12 14.37 -16.45
CA LEU A 239 -8.54 14.06 -16.34
C LEU A 239 -9.01 12.92 -17.25
N GLU A 240 -8.31 12.69 -18.37
CA GLU A 240 -8.71 11.72 -19.40
C GLU A 240 -7.96 10.38 -19.27
N LYS A 241 -6.87 10.30 -18.48
CA LYS A 241 -6.09 9.07 -18.28
C LYS A 241 -6.91 7.90 -17.71
N GLY A 242 -7.93 8.21 -16.90
CA GLY A 242 -8.75 7.21 -16.24
C GLY A 242 -8.06 6.50 -15.07
N VAL A 243 -8.75 5.52 -14.49
CA VAL A 243 -8.26 4.69 -13.38
C VAL A 243 -8.52 3.22 -13.71
N CYS A 244 -7.46 2.40 -13.72
CA CYS A 244 -7.54 0.96 -13.91
C CYS A 244 -8.06 0.25 -12.65
N TRP A 245 -8.89 -0.78 -12.82
CA TRP A 245 -9.50 -1.52 -11.72
C TRP A 245 -8.60 -2.65 -11.19
N HIS A 246 -7.95 -3.39 -12.09
CA HIS A 246 -7.14 -4.57 -11.76
C HIS A 246 -6.00 -4.77 -12.78
N HIS A 247 -5.03 -5.66 -12.48
CA HIS A 247 -3.93 -6.08 -13.39
C HIS A 247 -2.76 -5.11 -13.55
N LEU A 248 -2.23 -4.60 -12.44
CA LEU A 248 -0.96 -3.88 -12.46
C LEU A 248 0.17 -4.81 -11.96
N PRO A 249 1.32 -4.87 -12.64
CA PRO A 249 2.47 -5.62 -12.15
C PRO A 249 2.84 -5.07 -10.77
N THR A 250 2.81 -5.93 -9.74
CA THR A 250 2.83 -5.48 -8.34
C THR A 250 4.14 -5.82 -7.66
N ILE A 251 4.77 -4.81 -7.04
CA ILE A 251 5.92 -4.98 -6.15
C ILE A 251 5.44 -4.72 -4.72
N THR A 252 5.66 -5.69 -3.84
CA THR A 252 5.37 -5.54 -2.40
C THR A 252 6.62 -5.08 -1.68
N ILE A 253 6.50 -4.02 -0.88
CA ILE A 253 7.58 -3.50 -0.03
C ILE A 253 7.10 -3.54 1.41
N VAL A 254 7.88 -4.15 2.29
CA VAL A 254 7.65 -4.13 3.74
C VAL A 254 8.57 -3.10 4.34
N THR A 255 8.07 -2.19 5.18
CA THR A 255 8.88 -1.13 5.79
C THR A 255 8.69 -1.05 7.29
N ASP A 256 9.73 -0.61 7.98
CA ASP A 256 9.72 -0.34 9.42
C ASP A 256 10.66 0.83 9.76
N ALA A 257 10.38 1.51 10.88
CA ALA A 257 11.22 2.60 11.38
C ALA A 257 11.46 2.51 12.90
N SER A 258 12.73 2.61 13.29
CA SER A 258 13.12 2.72 14.69
C SER A 258 13.41 4.17 15.10
N SER A 259 13.97 4.36 16.30
CA SER A 259 14.53 5.64 16.74
C SER A 259 15.85 6.01 16.04
N SER A 260 16.60 5.03 15.55
CA SER A 260 17.93 5.20 14.96
C SER A 260 17.98 5.07 13.44
N GLY A 261 17.06 4.30 12.83
CA GLY A 261 17.08 4.05 11.38
C GLY A 261 15.76 3.53 10.80
N TRP A 262 15.83 3.11 9.55
CA TRP A 262 14.74 2.48 8.79
C TRP A 262 15.22 1.22 8.08
N GLY A 263 14.28 0.32 7.83
CA GLY A 263 14.48 -0.90 7.08
C GLY A 263 13.37 -1.09 6.05
N ALA A 264 13.72 -1.69 4.91
CA ALA A 264 12.78 -2.06 3.87
C ALA A 264 13.14 -3.41 3.25
N ILE A 265 12.14 -4.26 3.04
CA ILE A 265 12.25 -5.53 2.32
C ILE A 265 11.53 -5.41 0.98
N LEU A 266 12.26 -5.65 -0.11
CA LEU A 266 11.74 -5.77 -1.46
C LEU A 266 11.85 -7.24 -1.92
N PRO A 267 11.18 -7.65 -3.02
CA PRO A 267 11.23 -9.03 -3.47
C PRO A 267 12.63 -9.52 -3.85
N SER A 268 13.50 -8.63 -4.34
CA SER A 268 14.83 -8.95 -4.85
C SER A 268 15.98 -8.65 -3.88
N HIS A 269 15.78 -7.76 -2.91
CA HIS A 269 16.80 -7.30 -1.98
C HIS A 269 16.18 -6.57 -0.79
N TYR A 270 17.01 -6.19 0.18
CA TYR A 270 16.62 -5.32 1.27
C TYR A 270 17.38 -4.00 1.22
N GLU A 271 16.84 -2.98 1.87
CA GLU A 271 17.49 -1.70 2.11
C GLU A 271 17.37 -1.31 3.58
N GLN A 272 18.33 -0.51 4.04
CA GLN A 272 18.34 0.05 5.38
C GLN A 272 19.08 1.39 5.37
N GLY A 273 18.87 2.20 6.39
CA GLY A 273 19.68 3.39 6.58
C GLY A 273 19.45 4.07 7.93
N SER A 274 20.42 4.87 8.35
CA SER A 274 20.38 5.61 9.61
C SER A 274 19.70 6.96 9.46
N TRP A 275 19.00 7.39 10.51
CA TRP A 275 18.43 8.72 10.58
C TRP A 275 19.50 9.78 10.86
N THR A 276 19.37 10.92 10.17
CA THR A 276 20.03 12.15 10.64
C THR A 276 19.49 12.57 12.01
N LEU A 277 20.26 13.35 12.77
CA LEU A 277 19.84 13.88 14.07
C LEU A 277 18.50 14.63 14.01
N ALA A 278 18.24 15.34 12.91
CA ALA A 278 16.96 16.03 12.70
C ALA A 278 15.80 15.06 12.46
N GLN A 279 16.01 14.02 11.64
CA GLN A 279 14.98 13.00 11.37
C GLN A 279 14.66 12.17 12.62
N ALA A 280 15.68 11.77 13.39
CA ALA A 280 15.53 10.99 14.61
C ALA A 280 14.63 11.68 15.65
N LYS A 281 14.65 13.02 15.73
CA LYS A 281 13.82 13.82 16.65
C LYS A 281 12.34 13.87 16.29
N ASN A 282 11.95 13.48 15.07
CA ASN A 282 10.55 13.49 14.66
C ASN A 282 9.74 12.37 15.34
N SER A 283 8.41 12.50 15.33
CA SER A 283 7.51 11.47 15.88
C SER A 283 7.70 10.11 15.21
N SER A 284 7.40 9.01 15.92
CA SER A 284 7.40 7.65 15.34
C SER A 284 6.58 7.57 14.05
N ASN A 285 5.34 8.08 14.03
CA ASN A 285 4.50 8.11 12.80
C ASN A 285 5.18 8.82 11.61
N TYR A 286 6.01 9.82 11.86
CA TYR A 286 6.78 10.48 10.80
C TYR A 286 7.89 9.59 10.30
N ARG A 287 8.66 8.96 11.20
CA ARG A 287 9.76 8.07 10.83
C ARG A 287 9.23 6.86 10.04
N GLU A 288 8.08 6.34 10.41
CA GLU A 288 7.37 5.27 9.68
C GLU A 288 7.00 5.66 8.25
N LEU A 289 6.31 6.80 8.08
CA LEU A 289 5.99 7.30 6.74
C LEU A 289 7.25 7.70 5.96
N ARG A 290 8.32 8.10 6.64
CA ARG A 290 9.61 8.44 6.05
C ARG A 290 10.37 7.20 5.58
N ALA A 291 10.30 6.08 6.30
CA ALA A 291 10.86 4.80 5.86
C ALA A 291 10.28 4.39 4.51
N VAL A 292 8.96 4.55 4.32
CA VAL A 292 8.32 4.37 3.00
C VAL A 292 8.94 5.28 1.95
N TRP A 293 9.12 6.56 2.26
CA TRP A 293 9.74 7.49 1.32
C TRP A 293 11.18 7.10 0.94
N GLU A 294 12.01 6.69 1.90
CA GLU A 294 13.39 6.29 1.59
C GLU A 294 13.41 5.03 0.72
N ALA A 295 12.60 4.01 1.05
CA ALA A 295 12.48 2.80 0.24
C ALA A 295 12.04 3.10 -1.21
N LEU A 296 11.07 4.00 -1.39
CA LEU A 296 10.59 4.42 -2.71
C LEU A 296 11.68 5.18 -3.49
N ARG A 297 12.31 6.17 -2.86
CA ARG A 297 13.28 7.06 -3.51
C ARG A 297 14.51 6.29 -3.99
N SER A 298 15.07 5.42 -3.15
CA SER A 298 16.27 4.64 -3.48
C SER A 298 16.04 3.63 -4.62
N ASN A 299 14.79 3.17 -4.80
CA ASN A 299 14.43 2.13 -5.77
C ASN A 299 13.71 2.67 -7.02
N THR A 300 13.84 3.96 -7.33
CA THR A 300 13.04 4.60 -8.41
C THR A 300 13.07 3.84 -9.74
N ALA A 301 14.23 3.36 -10.19
CA ALA A 301 14.35 2.62 -11.44
C ALA A 301 13.67 1.24 -11.40
N TYR A 302 13.77 0.54 -10.26
CA TYR A 302 13.19 -0.79 -10.05
C TYR A 302 11.66 -0.76 -9.91
N LEU A 303 11.12 0.32 -9.34
CA LEU A 303 9.70 0.48 -9.07
C LEU A 303 8.91 1.04 -10.26
N ARG A 304 9.59 1.50 -11.31
CA ARG A 304 8.95 2.15 -12.46
C ARG A 304 7.96 1.24 -13.15
N ASP A 305 6.83 1.79 -13.58
CA ASP A 305 5.76 1.07 -14.29
C ASP A 305 5.12 -0.08 -13.49
N HIS A 306 5.26 -0.06 -12.17
CA HIS A 306 4.62 -1.03 -11.27
C HIS A 306 3.56 -0.39 -10.37
N HIS A 307 2.62 -1.22 -9.91
CA HIS A 307 1.85 -0.95 -8.71
C HIS A 307 2.68 -1.28 -7.47
N ILE A 308 2.75 -0.36 -6.53
CA ILE A 308 3.51 -0.56 -5.30
C ILE A 308 2.57 -0.85 -4.14
N HIS A 309 2.72 -2.02 -3.53
CA HIS A 309 1.99 -2.42 -2.34
C HIS A 309 2.86 -2.27 -1.08
N ILE A 310 2.53 -1.33 -0.21
CA ILE A 310 3.27 -1.09 1.03
C ILE A 310 2.66 -1.88 2.20
N LEU A 311 3.47 -2.69 2.86
CA LEU A 311 3.16 -3.31 4.14
C LEU A 311 3.87 -2.56 5.26
N SER A 312 3.11 -2.08 6.24
CA SER A 312 3.63 -1.38 7.42
C SER A 312 2.75 -1.70 8.62
N ASP A 313 3.34 -1.82 9.79
CA ASP A 313 2.60 -1.99 11.06
C ASP A 313 2.06 -0.66 11.61
N ASN A 314 2.47 0.47 11.03
CA ASN A 314 1.97 1.77 11.43
C ASN A 314 0.65 2.11 10.72
N VAL A 315 -0.44 2.09 11.49
CA VAL A 315 -1.79 2.43 11.00
C VAL A 315 -1.86 3.87 10.44
N SER A 316 -1.08 4.81 10.97
CA SER A 316 -1.06 6.19 10.45
C SER A 316 -0.46 6.23 9.05
N THR A 317 0.68 5.56 8.83
CA THR A 317 1.32 5.40 7.51
C THR A 317 0.35 4.79 6.51
N VAL A 318 -0.27 3.66 6.86
CA VAL A 318 -1.27 2.98 6.01
C VAL A 318 -2.44 3.91 5.69
N SER A 319 -2.96 4.65 6.68
CA SER A 319 -4.05 5.61 6.47
C SER A 319 -3.64 6.76 5.55
N TYR A 320 -2.45 7.32 5.71
CA TYR A 320 -1.94 8.41 4.87
C TYR A 320 -1.71 7.94 3.44
N LEU A 321 -1.18 6.74 3.23
CA LEU A 321 -0.99 6.18 1.89
C LEU A 321 -2.33 5.90 1.19
N ARG A 322 -3.25 5.20 1.86
CA ARG A 322 -4.58 4.86 1.31
C ARG A 322 -5.43 6.09 0.96
N ARG A 323 -5.29 7.17 1.72
CA ARG A 323 -6.08 8.40 1.58
C ARG A 323 -5.35 9.51 0.82
N GLN A 324 -4.19 9.17 0.25
CA GLN A 324 -3.29 10.06 -0.45
C GLN A 324 -3.00 11.38 0.30
N GLY A 325 -2.63 11.25 1.57
CA GLY A 325 -2.39 12.34 2.50
C GLY A 325 -3.35 12.35 3.69
N GLY A 326 -3.29 13.43 4.47
CA GLY A 326 -4.10 13.58 5.67
C GLY A 326 -4.38 15.04 6.03
N THR A 327 -5.18 15.22 7.07
CA THR A 327 -5.66 16.54 7.53
C THR A 327 -5.29 16.83 8.98
N ARG A 328 -4.68 15.88 9.70
CA ARG A 328 -4.45 15.97 11.16
C ARG A 328 -3.06 16.48 11.52
N SER A 329 -2.02 16.02 10.82
CA SER A 329 -0.64 16.43 11.06
C SER A 329 -0.09 17.14 9.83
N PRO A 330 0.21 18.46 9.91
CA PRO A 330 0.83 19.21 8.81
C PRO A 330 2.14 18.59 8.33
N VAL A 331 2.96 18.08 9.27
CA VAL A 331 4.26 17.46 8.98
C VAL A 331 4.07 16.18 8.15
N LEU A 332 3.18 15.28 8.57
CA LEU A 332 2.87 14.06 7.81
C LEU A 332 2.21 14.38 6.47
N SER A 333 1.35 15.39 6.41
CA SER A 333 0.69 15.80 5.17
C SER A 333 1.69 16.39 4.16
N SER A 334 2.71 17.10 4.64
CA SER A 334 3.81 17.58 3.81
C SER A 334 4.63 16.41 3.25
N LEU A 335 5.01 15.45 4.10
CA LEU A 335 5.75 14.26 3.66
C LEU A 335 4.95 13.40 2.68
N ALA A 336 3.66 13.17 2.96
CA ALA A 336 2.78 12.46 2.04
C ALA A 336 2.69 13.17 0.69
N ARG A 337 2.61 14.51 0.66
CA ARG A 337 2.64 15.27 -0.59
C ARG A 337 3.92 14.99 -1.39
N THR A 338 5.09 14.95 -0.75
CA THR A 338 6.36 14.58 -1.40
C THR A 338 6.28 13.18 -2.00
N ILE A 339 5.78 12.20 -1.23
CA ILE A 339 5.60 10.83 -1.71
C ILE A 339 4.69 10.78 -2.94
N PHE A 340 3.54 11.46 -2.91
CA PHE A 340 2.57 11.41 -4.02
C PHE A 340 2.99 12.18 -5.26
N GLN A 341 3.74 13.28 -5.10
CA GLN A 341 4.34 13.99 -6.24
C GLN A 341 5.33 13.10 -6.97
N TRP A 342 6.22 12.43 -6.22
CA TRP A 342 7.13 11.46 -6.82
C TRP A 342 6.40 10.25 -7.40
N ALA A 343 5.38 9.72 -6.70
CA ALA A 343 4.66 8.53 -7.13
C ALA A 343 3.92 8.74 -8.45
N GLU A 344 3.28 9.90 -8.62
CA GLU A 344 2.56 10.25 -9.85
C GLU A 344 3.47 10.24 -11.09
N GLU A 345 4.74 10.58 -10.93
CA GLU A 345 5.72 10.65 -12.01
C GLU A 345 6.44 9.33 -12.27
N ASN A 346 6.51 8.43 -11.27
CA ASN A 346 7.42 7.29 -11.31
C ASN A 346 6.73 5.92 -11.27
N ILE A 347 5.50 5.79 -10.74
CA ILE A 347 4.83 4.50 -10.56
C ILE A 347 3.38 4.53 -11.09
N LEU A 348 2.79 3.36 -11.34
CA LEU A 348 1.42 3.28 -11.88
C LEU A 348 0.37 3.62 -10.82
N SER A 349 0.55 3.09 -9.60
CA SER A 349 -0.28 3.39 -8.44
C SER A 349 0.35 2.86 -7.15
N ILE A 350 -0.16 3.30 -6.00
CA ILE A 350 0.29 2.83 -4.69
C ILE A 350 -0.89 2.42 -3.82
N SER A 351 -0.73 1.33 -3.08
CA SER A 351 -1.66 0.90 -2.04
C SER A 351 -0.88 0.54 -0.77
N ALA A 352 -1.60 0.38 0.34
CA ALA A 352 -0.98 0.01 1.61
C ALA A 352 -1.88 -0.93 2.41
N THR A 353 -1.28 -1.83 3.18
CA THR A 353 -1.97 -2.72 4.12
C THR A 353 -1.24 -2.76 5.45
N HIS A 354 -2.03 -2.82 6.52
CA HIS A 354 -1.49 -2.95 7.86
C HIS A 354 -0.98 -4.38 8.09
N LEU A 355 0.29 -4.49 8.43
CA LEU A 355 0.93 -5.75 8.84
C LEU A 355 0.95 -5.82 10.37
N LYS A 356 0.65 -6.96 10.98
CA LYS A 356 0.82 -7.08 12.45
C LYS A 356 2.32 -7.00 12.77
N GLY A 357 2.71 -6.20 13.76
CA GLY A 357 4.13 -6.05 14.13
C GLY A 357 4.86 -7.37 14.42
N SER A 358 4.17 -8.38 14.94
CA SER A 358 4.74 -9.72 15.17
C SER A 358 5.19 -10.45 13.90
N LEU A 359 4.67 -10.04 12.73
CA LEU A 359 5.03 -10.53 11.41
C LEU A 359 6.07 -9.62 10.72
N ASN A 360 6.32 -8.41 11.22
CA ASN A 360 7.23 -7.43 10.62
C ASN A 360 8.70 -7.58 11.07
N ARG A 361 9.15 -8.81 11.32
CA ARG A 361 10.44 -9.07 12.00
C ARG A 361 11.65 -8.64 11.18
N GLU A 362 11.60 -8.84 9.87
CA GLU A 362 12.70 -8.53 8.96
C GLU A 362 12.93 -7.02 8.87
N ALA A 363 11.89 -6.25 8.56
CA ALA A 363 12.01 -4.81 8.46
C ALA A 363 12.33 -4.16 9.82
N ASP A 364 11.76 -4.63 10.94
CA ASP A 364 12.10 -4.17 12.29
C ASP A 364 13.56 -4.45 12.66
N TYR A 365 14.11 -5.60 12.23
CA TYR A 365 15.52 -5.89 12.41
C TYR A 365 16.40 -4.90 11.65
N LEU A 366 16.10 -4.67 10.36
CA LEU A 366 16.82 -3.72 9.50
C LEU A 366 16.70 -2.26 9.97
N SER A 367 15.59 -1.89 10.62
CA SER A 367 15.41 -0.53 11.12
C SER A 367 16.25 -0.25 12.37
N ARG A 368 16.69 -1.28 13.09
CA ARG A 368 17.43 -1.18 14.36
C ARG A 368 18.90 -1.55 14.24
N ARG A 369 19.26 -2.43 13.31
CA ARG A 369 20.59 -3.03 13.20
C ARG A 369 21.10 -2.93 11.78
N GLU A 370 22.39 -2.68 11.66
CA GLU A 370 23.08 -2.67 10.38
C GLU A 370 23.50 -4.08 10.00
N ILE A 371 23.09 -4.56 8.82
CA ILE A 371 23.64 -5.81 8.28
C ILE A 371 25.14 -5.69 7.99
N LEU A 372 25.93 -6.50 8.69
CA LEU A 372 27.37 -6.57 8.54
C LEU A 372 27.75 -7.58 7.43
N PRO A 373 28.41 -7.16 6.32
CA PRO A 373 28.69 -8.03 5.18
C PRO A 373 29.57 -9.25 5.48
N ASN A 374 30.32 -9.22 6.57
CA ASN A 374 31.29 -10.26 6.94
C ASN A 374 30.81 -11.17 8.07
N GLU A 375 29.62 -10.93 8.64
CA GLU A 375 29.11 -11.62 9.83
C GLU A 375 27.91 -12.52 9.49
N TRP A 376 27.93 -13.15 8.32
CA TRP A 376 26.87 -14.08 7.90
C TRP A 376 26.99 -15.41 8.64
N CYS A 377 25.88 -15.89 9.17
CA CYS A 377 25.81 -17.20 9.81
C CYS A 377 25.43 -18.27 8.78
N LEU A 378 26.13 -19.42 8.79
CA LEU A 378 25.76 -20.58 7.98
C LEU A 378 24.46 -21.20 8.50
N ASN A 379 23.61 -21.70 7.60
CA ASN A 379 22.42 -22.47 7.95
C ASN A 379 22.72 -23.56 9.00
N GLN A 380 21.86 -23.67 10.02
CA GLN A 380 22.09 -24.59 11.14
C GLN A 380 22.02 -26.06 10.72
N GLU A 381 21.12 -26.43 9.81
CA GLU A 381 20.99 -27.82 9.35
C GLU A 381 22.21 -28.24 8.54
N ILE A 382 22.73 -27.34 7.70
CA ILE A 382 23.96 -27.57 6.95
C ILE A 382 25.14 -27.72 7.91
N PHE A 383 25.27 -26.84 8.90
CA PHE A 383 26.32 -26.96 9.91
C PHE A 383 26.26 -28.32 10.63
N LEU A 384 25.07 -28.73 11.11
CA LEU A 384 24.88 -30.03 11.76
C LEU A 384 25.19 -31.22 10.84
N HIS A 385 24.86 -31.12 9.56
CA HIS A 385 25.22 -32.14 8.57
C HIS A 385 26.75 -32.27 8.46
N LEU A 386 27.47 -31.15 8.29
CA LEU A 386 28.93 -31.15 8.19
C LEU A 386 29.60 -31.75 9.44
N THR A 387 29.10 -31.39 10.63
CA THR A 387 29.67 -31.88 11.89
C THR A 387 29.31 -33.32 12.20
N SER A 388 28.19 -33.83 11.69
CA SER A 388 27.86 -35.26 11.77
C SER A 388 28.88 -36.14 11.04
N VAL A 389 29.50 -35.61 9.97
CA VAL A 389 30.49 -36.33 9.16
C VAL A 389 31.91 -36.09 9.68
N TRP A 390 32.27 -34.87 10.07
CA TRP A 390 33.65 -34.50 10.40
C TRP A 390 33.95 -34.37 11.90
N GLY A 391 32.93 -34.49 12.74
CA GLY A 391 33.00 -34.29 14.18
C GLY A 391 32.51 -32.90 14.60
N MET A 392 32.11 -32.79 15.87
CA MET A 392 31.67 -31.52 16.45
C MET A 392 32.87 -30.63 16.79
N PRO A 393 32.98 -29.42 16.20
CA PRO A 393 33.99 -28.45 16.57
C PRO A 393 33.71 -27.88 17.97
N GLN A 394 34.77 -27.58 18.73
CA GLN A 394 34.65 -27.02 20.07
C GLN A 394 34.68 -25.48 20.07
N ILE A 395 35.36 -24.89 19.08
CA ILE A 395 35.63 -23.45 19.01
C ILE A 395 35.25 -22.92 17.62
N ASP A 396 34.54 -21.80 17.60
CA ASP A 396 34.26 -21.01 16.40
C ASP A 396 35.27 -19.85 16.29
N LEU A 397 36.17 -19.88 15.30
CA LEU A 397 37.31 -18.97 15.23
C LEU A 397 36.97 -17.56 14.75
N PHE A 398 35.82 -17.35 14.12
CA PHE A 398 35.45 -16.06 13.52
C PHE A 398 33.96 -15.82 13.66
N ALA A 399 33.51 -15.62 14.90
CA ALA A 399 32.11 -15.45 15.21
C ALA A 399 31.88 -14.38 16.30
N THR A 400 30.67 -13.85 16.31
CA THR A 400 30.09 -13.06 17.40
C THR A 400 29.22 -13.94 18.28
N ARG A 401 28.77 -13.40 19.40
CA ARG A 401 27.77 -14.07 20.26
C ARG A 401 26.52 -14.48 19.50
N GLU A 402 26.15 -13.71 18.48
CA GLU A 402 24.88 -13.86 17.77
C GLU A 402 24.94 -14.89 16.63
N ASN A 403 26.13 -15.14 16.06
CA ASN A 403 26.31 -16.06 14.94
C ASN A 403 27.16 -17.30 15.23
N SER A 404 27.75 -17.41 16.43
CA SER A 404 28.58 -18.56 16.83
C SER A 404 27.85 -19.90 16.67
N LYS A 405 28.55 -20.87 16.10
CA LYS A 405 28.10 -22.27 16.00
C LYS A 405 28.61 -23.16 17.12
N CYS A 406 29.51 -22.66 17.96
CA CYS A 406 30.15 -23.40 19.04
C CYS A 406 29.91 -22.73 20.40
N GLN A 407 30.13 -23.46 21.49
CA GLN A 407 30.04 -22.89 22.85
C GLN A 407 31.15 -21.86 23.11
N GLN A 408 32.35 -22.11 22.59
CA GLN A 408 33.47 -21.18 22.63
C GLN A 408 33.65 -20.55 21.26
N TYR A 409 33.95 -19.25 21.22
CA TYR A 409 34.19 -18.54 19.96
C TYR A 409 35.20 -17.41 20.14
N PHE A 410 35.85 -16.99 19.06
CA PHE A 410 36.68 -15.79 18.98
C PHE A 410 36.02 -14.75 18.08
N SER A 411 35.96 -13.51 18.55
CA SER A 411 35.43 -12.38 17.78
C SER A 411 36.55 -11.51 17.22
N LEU A 412 36.28 -10.93 16.04
CA LEU A 412 37.15 -9.91 15.43
C LEU A 412 36.95 -8.52 16.05
N GLU A 413 35.82 -8.28 16.71
CA GLU A 413 35.50 -6.99 17.33
C GLU A 413 35.91 -6.92 18.80
N ALA A 414 36.64 -5.87 19.17
CA ALA A 414 37.05 -5.62 20.54
C ALA A 414 35.86 -5.12 21.39
N GLY A 415 35.18 -6.03 22.11
CA GLY A 415 34.11 -5.64 23.05
C GLY A 415 33.19 -6.76 23.55
N GLU A 416 33.13 -7.91 22.89
CA GLU A 416 32.13 -8.94 23.24
C GLU A 416 32.55 -9.88 24.40
N SER A 417 33.85 -10.06 24.64
CA SER A 417 34.38 -10.72 25.85
C SER A 417 35.86 -10.37 26.04
N ARG A 418 36.35 -10.35 27.30
CA ARG A 418 37.78 -10.09 27.60
C ARG A 418 38.68 -11.31 27.34
N ASP A 419 38.11 -12.52 27.31
CA ASP A 419 38.86 -13.78 27.23
C ASP A 419 38.90 -14.40 25.82
N HIS A 420 38.22 -13.79 24.82
CA HIS A 420 38.15 -14.31 23.45
C HIS A 420 38.38 -13.26 22.36
N LEU A 421 39.43 -12.45 22.53
CA LEU A 421 39.85 -11.44 21.55
C LEU A 421 40.84 -12.05 20.54
N ASP A 422 40.56 -11.87 19.25
CA ASP A 422 41.44 -12.21 18.13
C ASP A 422 41.96 -13.66 18.09
N ALA A 423 41.31 -14.49 17.28
CA ALA A 423 41.71 -15.88 17.06
C ALA A 423 43.20 -16.05 16.67
N PHE A 424 43.81 -15.07 15.99
CA PHE A 424 45.20 -15.20 15.54
C PHE A 424 46.24 -15.07 16.66
N SER A 425 45.85 -14.47 17.79
CA SER A 425 46.73 -14.28 18.95
C SER A 425 46.82 -15.54 19.83
N HIS A 426 45.95 -16.53 19.59
CA HIS A 426 45.92 -17.79 20.32
C HIS A 426 46.54 -18.94 19.53
N ARG A 427 46.96 -19.98 20.24
CA ARG A 427 47.43 -21.23 19.65
C ARG A 427 46.24 -22.14 19.33
N TRP A 428 46.15 -22.61 18.10
CA TRP A 428 45.09 -23.48 17.60
C TRP A 428 45.48 -24.94 17.81
N SER A 429 45.37 -25.46 19.04
CA SER A 429 45.78 -26.82 19.39
C SER A 429 44.69 -27.60 20.14
N GLY A 430 44.68 -28.93 19.99
CA GLY A 430 44.00 -29.85 20.91
C GLY A 430 42.61 -30.34 20.49
N SER A 431 41.88 -29.61 19.63
CA SER A 431 40.54 -30.03 19.18
C SER A 431 40.17 -29.52 17.79
N LEU A 432 39.10 -30.08 17.23
CA LEU A 432 38.52 -29.63 15.96
C LEU A 432 37.90 -28.24 16.13
N MET A 433 38.22 -27.34 15.20
CA MET A 433 37.72 -25.97 15.21
C MET A 433 36.88 -25.71 13.96
N TYR A 434 35.99 -24.72 14.06
CA TYR A 434 35.19 -24.24 12.93
C TYR A 434 35.62 -22.81 12.59
N ALA A 435 35.64 -22.49 11.30
CA ALA A 435 35.98 -21.15 10.84
C ALA A 435 35.11 -20.77 9.64
N PHE A 436 34.44 -19.63 9.74
CA PHE A 436 33.84 -18.95 8.58
C PHE A 436 34.37 -17.50 8.50
N PRO A 437 35.63 -17.32 8.11
CA PRO A 437 36.29 -16.02 8.18
C PRO A 437 35.82 -15.07 7.07
N PRO A 438 35.95 -13.75 7.28
CA PRO A 438 35.94 -12.77 6.21
C PRO A 438 36.90 -13.15 5.08
N ILE A 439 36.49 -12.97 3.82
CA ILE A 439 37.25 -13.38 2.63
C ILE A 439 38.72 -12.90 2.64
N PRO A 440 39.04 -11.65 3.04
CA PRO A 440 40.43 -11.19 3.08
C PRO A 440 41.34 -11.96 4.05
N LEU A 441 40.76 -12.61 5.07
CA LEU A 441 41.51 -13.32 6.12
C LEU A 441 41.83 -14.77 5.76
N ILE A 442 41.22 -15.34 4.72
CA ILE A 442 41.38 -16.77 4.34
C ILE A 442 42.85 -17.16 4.22
N ALA A 443 43.68 -16.38 3.53
CA ALA A 443 45.10 -16.69 3.37
C ALA A 443 45.86 -16.76 4.71
N ARG A 444 45.52 -15.85 5.65
CA ARG A 444 46.12 -15.82 6.99
C ARG A 444 45.63 -17.01 7.83
N VAL A 445 44.35 -17.38 7.72
CA VAL A 445 43.78 -18.58 8.35
C VAL A 445 44.51 -19.83 7.89
N LEU A 446 44.66 -20.04 6.58
CA LEU A 446 45.35 -21.21 6.04
C LEU A 446 46.81 -21.29 6.52
N ARG A 447 47.52 -20.17 6.56
CA ARG A 447 48.88 -20.10 7.10
C ARG A 447 48.91 -20.46 8.59
N LYS A 448 47.92 -20.02 9.36
CA LYS A 448 47.82 -20.33 10.80
C LYS A 448 47.54 -21.82 11.03
N ILE A 449 46.64 -22.44 10.25
CA ILE A 449 46.40 -23.90 10.29
C ILE A 449 47.70 -24.68 10.07
N LEU A 450 48.49 -24.27 9.08
CA LEU A 450 49.78 -24.89 8.78
C LEU A 450 50.80 -24.75 9.92
N LEU A 451 50.94 -23.55 10.50
CA LEU A 451 51.92 -23.27 11.55
C LEU A 451 51.59 -23.97 12.87
N ASP A 452 50.31 -23.94 13.27
CA ASP A 452 49.87 -24.47 14.55
C ASP A 452 49.56 -25.96 14.51
N ARG A 453 49.59 -26.55 13.32
CA ARG A 453 49.23 -27.95 13.05
C ARG A 453 47.83 -28.31 13.51
N SER A 454 46.88 -27.47 13.13
CA SER A 454 45.50 -27.54 13.59
C SER A 454 44.62 -28.38 12.66
N ARG A 455 43.46 -28.80 13.15
CA ARG A 455 42.40 -29.40 12.33
C ARG A 455 41.17 -28.49 12.35
N VAL A 456 40.72 -28.03 11.18
CA VAL A 456 39.69 -26.99 11.06
C VAL A 456 38.67 -27.35 9.98
N ILE A 457 37.38 -27.19 10.29
CA ILE A 457 36.31 -27.09 9.30
C ILE A 457 36.26 -25.64 8.83
N LEU A 458 36.72 -25.38 7.61
CA LEU A 458 36.73 -24.05 7.00
C LEU A 458 35.58 -23.92 5.99
N ILE A 459 34.72 -22.92 6.19
CA ILE A 459 33.77 -22.47 5.18
C ILE A 459 34.42 -21.34 4.39
N CYS A 460 34.62 -21.53 3.09
CA CYS A 460 35.17 -20.48 2.24
C CYS A 460 34.75 -20.65 0.77
N PRO A 461 34.84 -19.58 -0.04
CA PRO A 461 34.58 -19.66 -1.48
C PRO A 461 35.44 -20.70 -2.20
N ASN A 462 34.85 -21.55 -3.04
CA ASN A 462 35.60 -22.45 -3.91
C ASN A 462 36.05 -21.71 -5.19
N TRP A 463 37.09 -20.89 -5.09
CA TRP A 463 37.58 -20.01 -6.16
C TRP A 463 39.00 -20.38 -6.63
N PRO A 464 39.15 -21.27 -7.64
CA PRO A 464 40.45 -21.71 -8.16
C PRO A 464 41.39 -20.59 -8.63
N LYS A 465 40.84 -19.42 -8.98
CA LYS A 465 41.61 -18.26 -9.45
C LYS A 465 42.30 -17.46 -8.33
N ARG A 466 42.07 -17.77 -7.05
CA ARG A 466 42.67 -17.04 -5.91
C ARG A 466 44.05 -17.59 -5.57
N SER A 467 44.96 -16.69 -5.19
CA SER A 467 46.37 -17.03 -4.85
C SER A 467 46.51 -18.01 -3.68
N TRP A 468 45.56 -18.03 -2.74
CA TRP A 468 45.56 -18.95 -1.59
C TRP A 468 44.98 -20.34 -1.91
N TYR A 469 44.39 -20.54 -3.09
CA TYR A 469 43.70 -21.79 -3.45
C TYR A 469 44.62 -23.03 -3.46
N PRO A 470 45.88 -22.96 -3.95
CA PRO A 470 46.80 -24.11 -3.88
C PRO A 470 47.09 -24.56 -2.45
N LEU A 471 47.26 -23.60 -1.52
CA LEU A 471 47.48 -23.91 -0.10
C LEU A 471 46.22 -24.50 0.55
N LEU A 472 45.03 -24.01 0.19
CA LEU A 472 43.78 -24.62 0.64
C LEU A 472 43.68 -26.09 0.21
N ARG A 473 44.01 -26.37 -1.06
CA ARG A 473 44.01 -27.72 -1.62
C ARG A 473 45.04 -28.63 -0.96
N SER A 474 46.25 -28.13 -0.68
CA SER A 474 47.30 -28.94 -0.05
C SER A 474 46.99 -29.29 1.42
N LEU A 475 46.26 -28.43 2.13
CA LEU A 475 45.81 -28.68 3.50
C LEU A 475 44.53 -29.53 3.59
N SER A 476 43.88 -29.80 2.45
CA SER A 476 42.58 -30.47 2.40
C SER A 476 42.73 -31.97 2.63
N VAL A 477 42.03 -32.50 3.63
CA VAL A 477 42.10 -33.93 4.00
C VAL A 477 41.30 -34.81 3.03
N GLN A 478 40.26 -34.26 2.40
CA GLN A 478 39.40 -34.96 1.44
C GLN A 478 38.70 -33.97 0.51
N GLN A 479 37.89 -34.47 -0.44
CA GLN A 479 37.12 -33.59 -1.32
C GLN A 479 36.21 -32.62 -0.54
N PRO A 480 36.14 -31.33 -0.96
CA PRO A 480 35.29 -30.36 -0.31
C PRO A 480 33.81 -30.67 -0.51
N PHE A 481 33.00 -30.39 0.49
CA PHE A 481 31.55 -30.45 0.37
C PHE A 481 31.05 -29.12 -0.22
N ILE A 482 30.50 -29.16 -1.43
CA ILE A 482 29.93 -27.97 -2.08
C ILE A 482 28.61 -27.63 -1.41
N LEU A 483 28.48 -26.41 -0.89
CA LEU A 483 27.26 -26.01 -0.19
C LEU A 483 26.10 -25.83 -1.18
N PRO A 484 24.88 -26.28 -0.84
CA PRO A 484 23.71 -26.12 -1.70
C PRO A 484 23.37 -24.63 -1.88
N ILE A 485 22.99 -24.26 -3.09
CA ILE A 485 22.54 -22.89 -3.38
C ILE A 485 21.06 -22.80 -3.00
N GLN A 486 20.81 -22.34 -1.78
CA GLN A 486 19.47 -22.11 -1.24
C GLN A 486 19.39 -20.73 -0.56
N LYS A 487 18.18 -20.16 -0.50
CA LYS A 487 17.94 -18.79 0.01
C LYS A 487 18.39 -18.63 1.46
N ASP A 488 18.19 -19.65 2.27
CA ASP A 488 18.50 -19.70 3.69
C ASP A 488 19.91 -20.24 4.00
N LEU A 489 20.78 -20.36 2.99
CA LEU A 489 22.17 -20.82 3.17
C LEU A 489 22.91 -19.94 4.18
N LEU A 490 22.70 -18.63 4.10
CA LEU A 490 23.33 -17.63 4.95
C LEU A 490 22.27 -16.70 5.55
N TYR A 491 22.36 -16.42 6.84
CA TYR A 491 21.44 -15.53 7.54
C TYR A 491 22.13 -14.64 8.58
N GLN A 492 21.51 -13.50 8.91
CA GLN A 492 21.89 -12.63 10.02
C GLN A 492 20.61 -12.15 10.72
N GLY A 493 20.36 -12.66 11.92
CA GLY A 493 19.06 -12.51 12.57
C GLY A 493 17.94 -13.12 11.69
N PRO A 494 16.85 -12.38 11.40
CA PRO A 494 15.79 -12.84 10.51
C PRO A 494 16.08 -12.60 9.02
N ILE A 495 17.21 -11.99 8.65
CA ILE A 495 17.53 -11.62 7.26
C ILE A 495 18.35 -12.72 6.58
N PHE A 496 17.95 -13.09 5.37
CA PHE A 496 18.71 -14.00 4.50
C PHE A 496 19.65 -13.24 3.56
N HIS A 497 20.78 -13.84 3.21
CA HIS A 497 21.71 -13.27 2.25
C HIS A 497 21.04 -13.13 0.87
N PRO A 498 21.20 -11.99 0.16
CA PRO A 498 20.45 -11.72 -1.07
C PRO A 498 20.87 -12.62 -2.24
N ASP A 499 22.17 -12.95 -2.32
CA ASP A 499 22.72 -13.82 -3.37
C ASP A 499 23.84 -14.75 -2.83
N PRO A 500 23.49 -15.81 -2.08
CA PRO A 500 24.48 -16.72 -1.52
C PRO A 500 25.20 -17.53 -2.62
N GLY A 501 24.57 -17.73 -3.78
CA GLY A 501 25.12 -18.48 -4.91
C GLY A 501 26.37 -17.83 -5.50
N ARG A 502 26.44 -16.50 -5.51
CA ARG A 502 27.63 -15.75 -5.98
C ARG A 502 28.90 -16.07 -5.21
N LEU A 503 28.79 -16.42 -3.93
CA LEU A 503 29.95 -16.76 -3.10
C LEU A 503 30.54 -18.13 -3.46
N ARG A 504 29.75 -19.04 -4.04
CA ARG A 504 30.16 -20.43 -4.38
C ARG A 504 30.89 -21.10 -3.21
N LEU A 505 30.25 -21.08 -2.04
CA LEU A 505 30.84 -21.58 -0.81
C LEU A 505 31.00 -23.10 -0.84
N ALA A 506 32.08 -23.57 -0.21
CA ALA A 506 32.30 -24.97 0.07
C ALA A 506 32.84 -25.12 1.49
N ALA A 507 32.56 -26.26 2.10
CA ALA A 507 33.11 -26.66 3.38
C ALA A 507 34.32 -27.57 3.17
N TRP A 508 35.42 -27.25 3.86
CA TRP A 508 36.69 -27.94 3.75
C TRP A 508 37.11 -28.44 5.11
N ILE A 509 37.40 -29.72 5.24
CA ILE A 509 38.13 -30.24 6.41
C ILE A 509 39.64 -30.15 6.11
N LEU A 510 40.33 -29.35 6.92
CA LEU A 510 41.74 -29.01 6.72
C LEU A 510 42.59 -29.57 7.87
N SER A 511 43.78 -30.04 7.54
CA SER A 511 44.82 -30.39 8.51
C SER A 511 46.20 -30.25 7.89
N SER A 512 47.20 -29.89 8.69
CA SER A 512 48.60 -29.88 8.27
C SER A 512 49.30 -31.24 8.50
N SER A 513 48.56 -32.27 8.90
CA SER A 513 49.12 -33.61 9.15
C SER A 513 49.17 -34.40 7.84
N SER A 514 50.20 -34.08 7.05
CA SER A 514 50.85 -35.05 6.17
C SER A 514 52.11 -35.54 6.86
#